data_AF-A5FMA4-F1
#
_entry.id   AF-A5FMA4-F1
#
_cell.length_a   1.000
_cell.length_b   1.000
_cell.length_c   1.000
_cell.angle_alpha   90.00
_cell.angle_beta   90.00
_cell.angle_gamma   90.00
#
_symmetry.space_group_name_H-M   'P 1'
#
loop_
_entity.id
_entity.type
_entity.pdbx_description
1 polymer ?
#
loop_
_entity_poly.entity_id
_entity_poly.type
_entity_poly.pdbx_seq_one_letter_code
_entity_poly.pdbx_strand_id
1 'polypeptide(L)'
;MEEIKNRIAACELEYDEIQESSLASDEEIQELTSYFSLPLPQELITFYKTVGGIESDETFRISSAENLIRYMKQRTAFSHNSAGIIDMIIAFWANDRPELQEYKLLTEEQTQKINEAFPCIGWMMSEEDINESGEYVIFDKNGNFANIYCHQDNIKAATNELLKHLETGLPERSLENVLEELFERAEGNLSRWD
;
A
#
# COMPACT_ATOMS: atom_id res chain seq x y z
N MET A 1 3.65 -5.64 16.75
CA MET A 1 2.23 -6.01 16.52
C MET A 1 1.29 -5.61 17.65
N GLU A 2 1.57 -5.93 18.92
CA GLU A 2 0.73 -5.45 20.04
C GLU A 2 0.75 -3.92 20.16
N GLU A 3 1.89 -3.30 19.87
CA GLU A 3 2.05 -1.85 19.81
C GLU A 3 1.16 -1.22 18.73
N ILE A 4 1.15 -1.78 17.51
CA ILE A 4 0.21 -1.39 16.45
C ILE A 4 -1.25 -1.49 16.90
N LYS A 5 -1.65 -2.54 17.62
CA LYS A 5 -3.02 -2.66 18.15
C LYS A 5 -3.35 -1.57 19.16
N ASN A 6 -2.44 -1.30 20.09
CA ASN A 6 -2.60 -0.24 21.06
C ASN A 6 -2.68 1.13 20.37
N ARG A 7 -1.89 1.32 19.31
CA ARG A 7 -1.92 2.54 18.50
C ARG A 7 -3.26 2.71 17.83
N ILE A 8 -3.77 1.69 17.13
CA ILE A 8 -5.10 1.70 16.51
C ILE A 8 -6.20 2.05 17.53
N ALA A 9 -6.17 1.42 18.71
CA ALA A 9 -7.16 1.67 19.76
C ALA A 9 -7.09 3.08 20.38
N ALA A 10 -5.94 3.75 20.26
CA ALA A 10 -5.72 5.10 20.77
C ALA A 10 -5.85 6.18 19.68
N CYS A 11 -5.80 5.79 18.40
CA CYS A 11 -5.82 6.69 17.27
C CYS A 11 -7.27 7.09 16.97
N GLU A 12 -7.66 8.28 17.44
CA GLU A 12 -8.84 8.99 16.94
C GLU A 12 -8.36 9.92 15.83
N LEU A 13 -8.47 9.52 14.56
CA LEU A 13 -8.33 10.49 13.47
C LEU A 13 -9.55 11.41 13.59
N GLU A 14 -9.32 12.72 13.67
CA GLU A 14 -10.28 13.73 14.15
C GLU A 14 -11.67 13.67 13.49
N TYR A 15 -11.80 12.98 12.34
CA TYR A 15 -13.04 12.78 11.59
C TYR A 15 -13.24 11.39 10.95
N ASP A 16 -12.40 10.39 11.23
CA ASP A 16 -12.43 9.09 10.53
C ASP A 16 -12.12 7.92 11.50
N GLU A 17 -13.13 7.11 11.83
CA GLU A 17 -12.93 5.98 12.75
C GLU A 17 -12.22 4.83 12.03
N ILE A 18 -11.13 4.33 12.62
CA ILE A 18 -10.52 3.08 12.16
C ILE A 18 -11.50 1.93 12.43
N GLN A 19 -11.90 1.27 11.36
CA GLN A 19 -12.78 0.11 11.35
C GLN A 19 -12.00 -1.15 11.74
N GLU A 20 -12.57 -1.92 12.66
CA GLU A 20 -12.07 -3.26 12.97
C GLU A 20 -12.18 -4.14 11.72
N SER A 21 -11.05 -4.76 11.35
CA SER A 21 -10.98 -5.71 10.24
C SER A 21 -11.06 -7.16 10.73
N SER A 22 -11.65 -8.03 9.92
CA SER A 22 -11.64 -9.47 10.16
C SER A 22 -10.21 -10.03 10.17
N LEU A 23 -9.92 -10.93 11.12
CA LEU A 23 -8.65 -11.65 11.15
C LEU A 23 -8.63 -12.71 10.05
N ALA A 24 -7.51 -12.80 9.32
CA ALA A 24 -7.40 -13.71 8.20
C ALA A 24 -7.31 -15.19 8.65
N SER A 25 -8.07 -16.05 7.99
CA SER A 25 -7.93 -17.50 8.07
C SER A 25 -6.72 -18.00 7.26
N ASP A 26 -6.32 -19.26 7.46
CA ASP A 26 -5.25 -19.86 6.64
C ASP A 26 -5.66 -19.95 5.16
N GLU A 27 -6.94 -20.21 4.88
CA GLU A 27 -7.51 -20.24 3.54
C GLU A 27 -7.46 -18.87 2.88
N GLU A 28 -7.78 -17.80 3.62
CA GLU A 28 -7.70 -16.42 3.11
C GLU A 28 -6.27 -16.01 2.81
N ILE A 29 -5.31 -16.37 3.67
CA ILE A 29 -3.88 -16.12 3.39
C ILE A 29 -3.43 -16.88 2.13
N GLN A 30 -3.86 -18.13 1.98
CA GLN A 30 -3.54 -18.93 0.80
C GLN A 30 -4.14 -18.34 -0.47
N GLU A 31 -5.41 -17.92 -0.44
CA GLU A 31 -6.06 -17.26 -1.56
C GLU A 31 -5.37 -15.94 -1.89
N LEU A 32 -5.12 -15.10 -0.88
CA LEU A 32 -4.45 -13.82 -1.05
C LEU A 32 -3.10 -13.98 -1.74
N THR A 33 -2.29 -14.96 -1.31
CA THR A 33 -0.97 -15.26 -1.89
C THR A 33 -1.04 -15.48 -3.41
N SER A 34 -2.15 -16.00 -3.95
CA SER A 34 -2.31 -16.23 -5.39
C SER A 34 -2.40 -14.95 -6.23
N TYR A 35 -2.68 -13.80 -5.61
CA TYR A 35 -2.73 -12.49 -6.26
C TYR A 35 -1.37 -11.77 -6.29
N PHE A 36 -0.38 -12.27 -5.55
CA PHE A 36 0.93 -11.64 -5.43
C PHE A 36 1.97 -12.37 -6.27
N SER A 37 2.83 -11.62 -6.97
CA SER A 37 3.98 -12.17 -7.68
C SER A 37 5.09 -12.66 -6.74
N LEU A 38 5.01 -12.31 -5.46
CA LEU A 38 5.96 -12.66 -4.41
C LEU A 38 5.24 -13.40 -3.27
N PRO A 39 5.93 -14.29 -2.54
CA PRO A 39 5.42 -14.81 -1.28
C PRO A 39 5.12 -13.66 -0.30
N LEU A 40 4.02 -13.78 0.45
CA LEU A 40 3.72 -12.81 1.50
C LEU A 40 4.81 -12.88 2.60
N PRO A 41 5.38 -11.74 3.02
CA PRO A 41 6.32 -11.72 4.14
C PRO A 41 5.67 -12.27 5.41
N GLN A 42 6.45 -12.98 6.24
CA GLN A 42 5.93 -13.57 7.47
C GLN A 42 5.32 -12.53 8.41
N GLU A 43 5.87 -11.32 8.44
CA GLU A 43 5.34 -10.20 9.23
C GLU A 43 3.95 -9.78 8.75
N LEU A 44 3.73 -9.73 7.42
CA LEU A 44 2.42 -9.41 6.84
C LEU A 44 1.38 -10.50 7.14
N ILE A 45 1.77 -11.77 7.08
CA ILE A 45 0.89 -12.88 7.50
C ILE A 45 0.51 -12.74 8.97
N THR A 46 1.47 -12.40 9.84
CA THR A 46 1.20 -12.16 11.27
C THR A 46 0.26 -10.97 11.46
N PHE A 47 0.48 -9.87 10.72
CA PHE A 47 -0.40 -8.70 10.74
C PHE A 47 -1.84 -9.10 10.40
N TYR A 48 -2.06 -9.79 9.29
CA TYR A 48 -3.40 -10.23 8.89
C TYR A 48 -4.07 -11.19 9.89
N LYS A 49 -3.29 -12.05 10.57
CA LYS A 49 -3.83 -12.98 11.56
C LYS A 49 -4.09 -12.37 12.93
N THR A 50 -3.48 -11.23 13.24
CA THR A 50 -3.55 -10.64 14.58
C THR A 50 -4.30 -9.31 14.61
N VAL A 51 -4.10 -8.48 13.59
CA VAL A 51 -4.73 -7.16 13.42
C VAL A 51 -5.86 -7.21 12.38
N GLY A 52 -5.70 -8.02 11.33
CA GLY A 52 -6.69 -8.13 10.26
C GLY A 52 -6.45 -7.11 9.15
N GLY A 53 -6.45 -5.83 9.49
CA GLY A 53 -6.31 -4.69 8.59
C GLY A 53 -6.42 -3.37 9.36
N ILE A 54 -6.09 -2.26 8.72
CA ILE A 54 -6.29 -0.91 9.27
C ILE A 54 -7.01 -0.13 8.19
N GLU A 55 -8.29 0.12 8.38
CA GLU A 55 -9.13 0.73 7.36
C GLU A 55 -9.97 1.82 8.00
N SER A 56 -10.06 2.96 7.34
CA SER A 56 -10.98 4.05 7.66
C SER A 56 -11.75 4.41 6.38
N ASP A 57 -12.78 5.23 6.49
CA ASP A 57 -13.65 5.51 5.34
C ASP A 57 -12.90 6.29 4.25
N GLU A 58 -11.99 7.18 4.63
CA GLU A 58 -11.32 8.09 3.71
C GLU A 58 -9.78 8.01 3.79
N THR A 59 -9.21 8.01 5.00
CA THR A 59 -7.80 8.35 5.20
C THR A 59 -6.86 7.15 5.09
N PHE A 60 -7.18 6.05 5.76
CA PHE A 60 -6.26 4.93 5.95
C PHE A 60 -6.84 3.66 5.33
N ARG A 61 -6.06 2.95 4.51
CA ARG A 61 -6.48 1.67 3.96
C ARG A 61 -5.30 0.73 3.77
N ILE A 62 -4.87 0.13 4.86
CA ILE A 62 -4.07 -1.09 4.85
C ILE A 62 -5.05 -2.26 4.85
N SER A 63 -5.34 -2.74 3.64
CA SER A 63 -6.49 -3.61 3.40
C SER A 63 -6.38 -4.90 4.20
N SER A 64 -7.49 -5.34 4.78
CA SER A 64 -7.60 -6.71 5.27
C SER A 64 -7.42 -7.73 4.15
N ALA A 65 -7.08 -8.97 4.50
CA ALA A 65 -6.94 -10.03 3.50
C ALA A 65 -8.23 -10.21 2.68
N GLU A 66 -9.39 -10.25 3.35
CA GLU A 66 -10.71 -10.33 2.72
C GLU A 66 -10.95 -9.16 1.75
N ASN A 67 -10.69 -7.94 2.20
CA ASN A 67 -10.92 -6.74 1.38
C ASN A 67 -9.98 -6.66 0.20
N LEU A 68 -8.70 -7.03 0.38
CA LEU A 68 -7.75 -7.05 -0.71
C LEU A 68 -8.12 -8.11 -1.75
N ILE A 69 -8.49 -9.32 -1.34
CA ILE A 69 -9.02 -10.36 -2.25
C ILE A 69 -10.24 -9.84 -3.01
N ARG A 70 -11.21 -9.23 -2.32
CA ARG A 70 -12.41 -8.67 -2.93
C ARG A 70 -12.05 -7.59 -3.96
N TYR A 71 -11.12 -6.70 -3.61
CA TYR A 71 -10.63 -5.66 -4.49
C TYR A 71 -9.95 -6.23 -5.74
N MET A 72 -9.09 -7.24 -5.58
CA MET A 72 -8.44 -7.92 -6.69
C MET A 72 -9.45 -8.59 -7.63
N LYS A 73 -10.48 -9.25 -7.09
CA LYS A 73 -11.56 -9.88 -7.88
C LYS A 73 -12.34 -8.86 -8.71
N GLN A 74 -12.69 -7.72 -8.12
CA GLN A 74 -13.42 -6.65 -8.80
C GLN A 74 -12.64 -6.04 -9.97
N ARG A 75 -11.29 -6.12 -9.91
CA ARG A 75 -10.42 -5.52 -10.91
C ARG A 75 -10.05 -6.42 -12.09
N THR A 76 -10.48 -7.68 -12.08
CA THR A 76 -10.15 -8.67 -13.13
C THR A 76 -10.50 -8.24 -14.56
N ALA A 77 -11.47 -7.34 -14.74
CA ALA A 77 -11.86 -6.82 -16.05
C ALA A 77 -11.01 -5.63 -16.55
N PHE A 78 -10.18 -5.03 -15.71
CA PHE A 78 -9.29 -3.92 -16.10
C PHE A 78 -7.99 -4.45 -16.70
N SER A 79 -7.34 -3.63 -17.54
CA SER A 79 -6.01 -3.92 -18.09
C SER A 79 -4.91 -3.90 -17.02
N HIS A 80 -5.02 -3.00 -16.04
CA HIS A 80 -4.10 -2.85 -14.91
C HIS A 80 -4.74 -3.40 -13.64
N ASN A 81 -4.59 -4.70 -13.41
CA ASN A 81 -5.35 -5.44 -12.42
C ASN A 81 -4.50 -6.24 -11.42
N SER A 82 -3.18 -6.02 -11.39
CA SER A 82 -2.31 -6.68 -10.43
C SER A 82 -2.30 -5.97 -9.06
N ALA A 83 -1.75 -6.66 -8.06
CA ALA A 83 -1.46 -6.11 -6.73
C ALA A 83 -0.17 -5.27 -6.72
N GLY A 84 0.49 -5.09 -7.88
CA GLY A 84 1.69 -4.26 -8.01
C GLY A 84 1.38 -2.78 -7.81
N ILE A 85 2.35 -2.04 -7.26
CA ILE A 85 2.16 -0.63 -6.89
C ILE A 85 1.66 0.28 -8.00
N ILE A 86 2.14 0.16 -9.25
CA ILE A 86 1.66 1.02 -10.35
C ILE A 86 0.19 0.76 -10.63
N ASP A 87 -0.21 -0.51 -10.67
CA ASP A 87 -1.60 -0.89 -10.89
C ASP A 87 -2.49 -0.44 -9.73
N MET A 88 -1.98 -0.51 -8.49
CA MET A 88 -2.68 -0.01 -7.30
C MET A 88 -2.81 1.52 -7.30
N ILE A 89 -1.81 2.27 -7.75
CA ILE A 89 -1.89 3.73 -7.96
C ILE A 89 -2.97 4.05 -9.00
N ILE A 90 -2.95 3.38 -10.15
CA ILE A 90 -3.97 3.57 -11.20
C ILE A 90 -5.37 3.33 -10.62
N ALA A 91 -5.54 2.26 -9.85
CA ALA A 91 -6.84 1.88 -9.32
C ALA A 91 -7.32 2.74 -8.15
N PHE A 92 -6.41 3.28 -7.32
CA PHE A 92 -6.73 4.29 -6.31
C PHE A 92 -7.39 5.52 -6.95
N TRP A 93 -6.87 5.95 -8.10
CA TRP A 93 -7.38 7.07 -8.86
C TRP A 93 -8.48 6.69 -9.86
N ALA A 94 -9.32 5.71 -9.51
CA ALA A 94 -10.45 5.26 -10.31
C ALA A 94 -10.12 4.85 -11.76
N ASN A 95 -8.89 4.38 -12.01
CA ASN A 95 -8.33 4.09 -13.34
C ASN A 95 -8.19 5.32 -14.26
N ASP A 96 -8.11 6.52 -13.69
CA ASP A 96 -7.90 7.78 -14.42
C ASP A 96 -6.45 8.26 -14.30
N ARG A 97 -5.52 7.42 -14.77
CA ARG A 97 -4.08 7.73 -14.78
C ARG A 97 -3.45 7.43 -16.14
N PRO A 98 -3.77 8.22 -17.19
CA PRO A 98 -3.32 7.95 -18.56
C PRO A 98 -1.79 8.02 -18.71
N GLU A 99 -1.09 8.81 -17.89
CA GLU A 99 0.37 8.87 -17.89
C GLU A 99 1.06 7.57 -17.47
N LEU A 100 0.39 6.76 -16.64
CA LEU A 100 0.85 5.42 -16.27
C LEU A 100 0.32 4.36 -17.25
N GLN A 101 -0.95 4.43 -17.65
CA GLN A 101 -1.59 3.46 -18.54
C GLN A 101 -1.06 3.51 -19.98
N GLU A 102 -0.73 4.69 -20.48
CA GLU A 102 -0.18 4.90 -21.83
C GLU A 102 1.35 4.92 -21.85
N TYR A 103 2.00 4.48 -20.77
CA TYR A 103 3.46 4.34 -20.68
C TYR A 103 4.23 5.64 -20.98
N LYS A 104 3.71 6.79 -20.54
CA LYS A 104 4.34 8.11 -20.74
C LYS A 104 5.50 8.35 -19.77
N LEU A 105 5.43 7.76 -18.58
CA LEU A 105 6.45 7.90 -17.53
C LEU A 105 7.38 6.69 -17.43
N LEU A 106 6.87 5.50 -17.71
CA LEU A 106 7.55 4.22 -17.64
C LEU A 106 7.24 3.42 -18.90
N THR A 107 8.20 2.64 -19.41
CA THR A 107 7.88 1.65 -20.45
C THR A 107 7.04 0.52 -19.88
N GLU A 108 6.34 -0.23 -20.74
CA GLU A 108 5.59 -1.43 -20.33
C GLU A 108 6.48 -2.43 -19.57
N GLU A 109 7.69 -2.67 -20.04
CA GLU A 109 8.66 -3.56 -19.36
C GLU A 109 9.05 -3.04 -17.97
N GLN A 110 9.25 -1.72 -17.82
CA GLN A 110 9.55 -1.12 -16.52
C GLN A 110 8.35 -1.23 -15.57
N THR A 111 7.15 -0.93 -16.05
CA THR A 111 5.91 -1.06 -15.27
C THR A 111 5.72 -2.49 -14.77
N GLN A 112 5.90 -3.49 -15.65
CA GLN A 112 5.80 -4.89 -15.26
C GLN A 112 6.82 -5.26 -14.18
N LYS A 113 8.09 -4.89 -14.37
CA LYS A 113 9.15 -5.18 -13.38
C LYS A 113 8.88 -4.53 -12.03
N ILE A 114 8.40 -3.28 -12.02
CA ILE A 114 8.03 -2.58 -10.79
C ILE A 114 6.88 -3.31 -10.09
N ASN A 115 5.81 -3.64 -10.80
CA ASN A 115 4.65 -4.32 -10.23
C ASN A 115 4.98 -5.71 -9.68
N GLU A 116 5.86 -6.46 -10.35
CA GLU A 116 6.32 -7.76 -9.89
C GLU A 116 7.25 -7.67 -8.67
N ALA A 117 8.08 -6.63 -8.60
CA ALA A 117 9.04 -6.45 -7.52
C ALA A 117 8.43 -5.85 -6.25
N PHE A 118 7.41 -4.99 -6.40
CA PHE A 118 6.83 -4.20 -5.32
C PHE A 118 5.30 -4.33 -5.29
N PRO A 119 4.79 -5.44 -4.73
CA PRO A 119 3.38 -5.52 -4.42
C PRO A 119 2.99 -4.51 -3.34
N CYS A 120 1.78 -3.98 -3.46
CA CYS A 120 1.20 -2.96 -2.60
C CYS A 120 0.02 -3.55 -1.82
N ILE A 121 0.01 -3.30 -0.51
CA ILE A 121 -0.99 -3.86 0.43
C ILE A 121 -2.04 -2.83 0.87
N GLY A 122 -1.88 -1.58 0.45
CA GLY A 122 -2.72 -0.50 0.90
C GLY A 122 -2.08 0.88 0.73
N TRP A 123 -2.79 1.89 1.22
CA TRP A 123 -2.35 3.27 1.17
C TRP A 123 -2.90 4.08 2.34
N MET A 124 -2.33 5.26 2.53
CA MET A 124 -2.89 6.33 3.36
C MET A 124 -2.97 7.61 2.51
N MET A 125 -4.07 8.37 2.59
CA MET A 125 -4.10 9.72 2.02
C MET A 125 -3.19 10.63 2.85
N SER A 126 -2.38 11.46 2.17
CA SER A 126 -1.55 12.43 2.90
C SER A 126 -2.44 13.50 3.52
N GLU A 127 -2.26 13.79 4.81
CA GLU A 127 -2.98 14.89 5.49
C GLU A 127 -2.67 16.25 4.87
N GLU A 128 -1.44 16.42 4.37
CA GLU A 128 -0.98 17.70 3.83
C GLU A 128 -1.65 18.04 2.48
N ASP A 129 -2.05 17.01 1.70
CA ASP A 129 -2.66 17.16 0.37
C ASP A 129 -3.81 16.15 0.18
N ILE A 130 -4.83 16.25 1.03
CA ILE A 130 -5.98 15.34 1.07
C ILE A 130 -6.66 15.29 -0.31
N ASN A 131 -6.90 14.08 -0.82
CA ASN A 131 -7.42 13.79 -2.16
C ASN A 131 -6.50 14.11 -3.34
N GLU A 132 -5.27 14.57 -3.10
CA GLU A 132 -4.29 14.87 -4.16
C GLU A 132 -3.08 13.92 -4.14
N SER A 133 -2.87 13.23 -3.02
CA SER A 133 -1.75 12.31 -2.86
C SER A 133 -2.07 11.10 -1.97
N GLY A 134 -1.28 10.04 -2.15
CA GLY A 134 -1.33 8.83 -1.36
C GLY A 134 0.06 8.29 -1.04
N GLU A 135 0.19 7.69 0.13
CA GLU A 135 1.36 6.93 0.58
C GLU A 135 1.04 5.43 0.50
N TYR A 136 1.65 4.74 -0.46
CA TYR A 136 1.37 3.35 -0.78
C TYR A 136 2.35 2.42 -0.07
N VAL A 137 1.83 1.48 0.72
CA VAL A 137 2.66 0.53 1.47
C VAL A 137 2.97 -0.67 0.59
N ILE A 138 4.27 -0.88 0.36
CA ILE A 138 4.82 -1.96 -0.46
C ILE A 138 5.75 -2.85 0.34
N PHE A 139 6.01 -4.03 -0.22
CA PHE A 139 7.08 -4.90 0.24
C PHE A 139 7.91 -5.45 -0.92
N ASP A 140 9.10 -5.97 -0.61
CA ASP A 140 9.96 -6.64 -1.59
C ASP A 140 10.15 -8.13 -1.29
N LYS A 141 10.88 -8.81 -2.19
CA LYS A 141 11.21 -10.24 -2.08
C LYS A 141 12.04 -10.62 -0.85
N ASN A 142 12.67 -9.66 -0.19
CA ASN A 142 13.45 -9.87 1.02
C ASN A 142 12.59 -9.71 2.29
N GLY A 143 11.32 -9.32 2.13
CA GLY A 143 10.42 -9.04 3.25
C GLY A 143 10.62 -7.67 3.86
N ASN A 144 11.29 -6.75 3.16
CA ASN A 144 11.42 -5.36 3.57
C ASN A 144 10.18 -4.57 3.15
N PHE A 145 9.79 -3.58 3.94
CA PHE A 145 8.65 -2.71 3.66
C PHE A 145 9.07 -1.27 3.39
N ALA A 146 8.26 -0.56 2.61
CA ALA A 146 8.39 0.88 2.41
C ALA A 146 7.02 1.50 2.11
N ASN A 147 6.91 2.81 2.30
CA ASN A 147 5.82 3.64 1.82
C ASN A 147 6.32 4.53 0.68
N ILE A 148 5.62 4.51 -0.46
CA ILE A 148 5.92 5.34 -1.61
C ILE A 148 4.86 6.41 -1.73
N TYR A 149 5.26 7.66 -1.76
CA TYR A 149 4.32 8.75 -1.94
C TYR A 149 4.16 9.12 -3.40
N CYS A 150 2.92 9.34 -3.78
CA CYS A 150 2.57 9.80 -5.10
C CYS A 150 1.58 10.96 -4.99
N HIS A 151 2.01 12.14 -5.44
CA HIS A 151 1.15 13.29 -5.64
C HIS A 151 0.69 13.35 -7.11
N GLN A 152 -0.58 13.71 -7.37
CA GLN A 152 -1.14 13.74 -8.72
C GLN A 152 -0.37 14.64 -9.69
N ASP A 153 0.13 15.78 -9.21
CA ASP A 153 0.92 16.72 -10.02
C ASP A 153 2.38 16.30 -10.22
N ASN A 154 2.87 15.30 -9.48
CA ASN A 154 4.27 14.89 -9.52
C ASN A 154 4.45 13.36 -9.46
N ILE A 155 3.62 12.64 -10.21
CA ILE A 155 3.68 11.17 -10.34
C ILE A 155 5.09 10.70 -10.79
N LYS A 156 5.78 11.53 -11.58
CA LYS A 156 7.14 11.24 -12.03
C LYS A 156 8.11 11.01 -10.87
N ALA A 157 7.97 11.73 -9.76
CA ALA A 157 8.81 11.52 -8.57
C ALA A 157 8.66 10.10 -8.03
N ALA A 158 7.41 9.65 -7.84
CA ALA A 158 7.12 8.28 -7.39
C ALA A 158 7.69 7.22 -8.35
N THR A 159 7.53 7.42 -9.67
CA THR A 159 8.08 6.46 -10.65
C THR A 159 9.61 6.42 -10.65
N ASN A 160 10.28 7.56 -10.44
CA ASN A 160 11.74 7.61 -10.36
C ASN A 160 12.24 6.93 -9.07
N GLU A 161 11.54 7.10 -7.96
CA GLU A 161 11.84 6.43 -6.70
C GLU A 161 11.69 4.90 -6.84
N LEU A 162 10.63 4.43 -7.48
CA LEU A 162 10.42 3.00 -7.76
C LEU A 162 11.50 2.41 -8.66
N LEU A 163 11.93 3.14 -9.70
CA LEU A 163 13.04 2.72 -10.55
C LEU A 163 14.35 2.63 -9.76
N LYS A 164 14.62 3.60 -8.87
CA LYS A 164 15.78 3.54 -7.98
C LYS A 164 15.71 2.32 -7.06
N HIS A 165 14.55 2.02 -6.48
CA HIS A 165 14.36 0.84 -5.65
C HIS A 165 14.50 -0.47 -6.43
N LEU A 166 14.13 -0.52 -7.71
CA LEU A 166 14.43 -1.69 -8.55
C LEU A 166 15.95 -1.96 -8.63
N GLU A 167 16.77 -0.90 -8.64
CA GLU A 167 18.22 -1.02 -8.69
C GLU A 167 18.83 -1.34 -7.32
N THR A 168 18.34 -0.72 -6.25
CA THR A 168 18.97 -0.76 -4.92
C THR A 168 18.33 -1.73 -3.94
N GLY A 169 17.10 -2.19 -4.21
CA GLY A 169 16.21 -2.80 -3.22
C GLY A 169 15.50 -1.76 -2.34
N LEU A 170 14.56 -2.24 -1.52
CA LEU A 170 13.95 -1.44 -0.46
C LEU A 170 14.89 -1.36 0.75
N PRO A 171 14.84 -0.25 1.52
CA PRO A 171 15.56 -0.17 2.79
C PRO A 171 15.08 -1.25 3.76
N GLU A 172 15.98 -1.75 4.61
CA GLU A 172 15.64 -2.73 5.64
C GLU A 172 14.74 -2.08 6.71
N ARG A 173 13.43 -2.29 6.57
CA ARG A 173 12.39 -1.81 7.48
C ARG A 173 11.31 -2.87 7.64
N SER A 174 10.79 -2.99 8.87
CA SER A 174 9.64 -3.83 9.16
C SER A 174 8.33 -3.17 8.75
N LEU A 175 7.25 -3.96 8.65
CA LEU A 175 5.90 -3.41 8.46
C LEU A 175 5.52 -2.51 9.64
N GLU A 176 5.84 -2.91 10.86
CA GLU A 176 5.60 -2.12 12.07
C GLU A 176 6.22 -0.72 11.96
N ASN A 177 7.47 -0.60 11.50
CA ASN A 177 8.12 0.72 11.33
C ASN A 177 7.48 1.57 10.23
N VAL A 178 6.92 0.97 9.17
CA VAL A 178 6.21 1.73 8.13
C VAL A 178 4.86 2.22 8.67
N LEU A 179 4.13 1.37 9.39
CA LEU A 179 2.83 1.74 9.97
C LEU A 179 2.98 2.82 11.05
N GLU A 180 3.98 2.72 11.92
CA GLU A 180 4.27 3.76 12.93
C GLU A 180 4.53 5.14 12.28
N GLU A 181 5.34 5.18 11.22
CA GLU A 181 5.59 6.43 10.48
C GLU A 181 4.31 7.01 9.89
N LEU A 182 3.45 6.15 9.31
CA LEU A 182 2.16 6.58 8.76
C LEU A 182 1.23 7.10 9.85
N PHE A 183 1.17 6.46 11.02
CA PHE A 183 0.40 6.96 12.17
C PHE A 183 0.94 8.31 12.67
N GLU A 184 2.25 8.49 12.79
CA GLU A 184 2.78 9.79 13.19
C GLU A 184 2.48 10.89 12.18
N ARG A 185 2.47 10.59 10.88
CA ARG A 185 2.02 11.53 9.84
C ARG A 185 0.54 11.85 9.95
N ALA A 186 -0.31 10.83 10.13
CA ALA A 186 -1.76 10.97 10.28
C ALA A 186 -2.20 11.64 11.60
N GLU A 187 -1.26 11.91 12.52
CA GLU A 187 -1.52 12.68 13.73
C GLU A 187 -0.89 14.08 13.66
N GLY A 188 -0.32 14.46 12.50
CA GLY A 188 0.41 15.71 12.33
C GLY A 188 1.73 15.80 13.13
N ASN A 189 2.22 14.68 13.66
CA ASN A 189 3.46 14.63 14.46
C ASN A 189 4.72 14.54 13.59
N LEU A 190 4.58 14.22 12.31
CA LEU A 190 5.66 14.13 11.34
C LEU A 190 5.26 14.83 10.03
N SER A 191 6.00 15.87 9.62
CA SER A 191 5.80 16.46 8.29
C SER A 191 6.55 15.67 7.23
N ARG A 192 6.04 15.72 6.00
CA ARG A 192 6.72 15.17 4.84
C ARG A 192 7.89 16.04 4.36
N TRP A 193 7.94 17.32 4.74
CA TRP A 193 8.86 18.32 4.20
C TRP A 193 10.01 18.71 5.13
N ASP A 194 10.11 18.07 6.30
CA ASP A 194 11.24 18.22 7.22
C ASP A 194 12.50 17.49 6.71
#